data_AF-A0A8S2YRV4-F1
#
_entry.id   AF-A0A8S2YRV4-F1
#
_cell.length_a   1.000
_cell.length_b   1.000
_cell.length_c   1.000
_cell.angle_alpha   90.00
_cell.angle_beta   90.00
_cell.angle_gamma   90.00
#
_symmetry.space_group_name_H-M   'P 1'
#
loop_
_entity.id
_entity.type
_entity.pdbx_description
1 polymer ?
#
loop_
_entity_poly.entity_id
_entity_poly.type
_entity_poly.pdbx_seq_one_letter_code
_entity_poly.pdbx_strand_id
1 'polypeptide(L)'
;MPSLLEQLPNEIVLDILQYLESLDLFESFNDLNWRFNQLLSVLMLSVRINDTLSKHLFDDYCINVIPKCLTQIVSLKISDRYGRLTQFHKLFQLDMFMNIRSLILQDPTHDNLKLIMKKLSKLIHIEQLEIASFGP
;
A
#
# COMPACT_ATOMS: atom_id res chain seq x y z
N MET A 1 -9.98 33.07 -1.87
CA MET A 1 -8.88 33.03 -2.87
C MET A 1 -8.26 31.65 -2.77
N PRO A 2 -7.98 30.97 -3.89
CA PRO A 2 -7.33 29.67 -3.84
C PRO A 2 -5.96 29.78 -3.19
N SER A 3 -5.60 28.79 -2.38
CA SER A 3 -4.30 28.76 -1.71
C SER A 3 -3.15 28.71 -2.73
N LEU A 4 -1.93 29.07 -2.34
CA LEU A 4 -0.76 28.96 -3.24
C LEU A 4 -0.57 27.52 -3.74
N LEU A 5 -0.90 26.52 -2.89
CA LEU A 5 -0.87 25.10 -3.27
C LEU A 5 -1.90 24.79 -4.37
N GLU A 6 -3.09 25.36 -4.29
CA GLU A 6 -4.15 25.18 -5.29
C GLU A 6 -3.86 25.86 -6.63
N GLN A 7 -2.84 26.71 -6.70
CA GLN A 7 -2.41 27.35 -7.95
C GLN A 7 -1.33 26.53 -8.68
N LEU A 8 -0.74 25.52 -8.03
CA LEU A 8 0.25 24.66 -8.69
C LEU A 8 -0.40 23.87 -9.84
N PRO A 9 0.32 23.59 -10.94
CA PRO A 9 -0.10 22.65 -11.97
C PRO A 9 -0.28 21.22 -11.42
N ASN A 10 -1.15 20.42 -12.05
CA ASN A 10 -1.43 19.05 -11.61
C ASN A 10 -0.19 18.16 -11.66
N GLU A 11 0.67 18.37 -12.66
CA GLU A 11 1.91 17.63 -12.87
C GLU A 11 2.86 17.81 -11.69
N ILE A 12 3.04 19.05 -11.24
CA ILE A 12 3.89 19.36 -10.08
C ILE A 12 3.33 18.74 -8.80
N VAL A 13 2.00 18.80 -8.62
CA VAL A 13 1.37 18.16 -7.45
C VAL A 13 1.56 16.65 -7.50
N LEU A 14 1.32 16.00 -8.64
CA LEU A 14 1.52 14.56 -8.78
C LEU A 14 2.97 14.14 -8.52
N ASP A 15 3.94 14.91 -9.00
CA ASP A 15 5.35 14.67 -8.74
C ASP A 15 5.66 14.76 -7.24
N ILE A 16 5.10 15.75 -6.53
CA ILE A 16 5.24 15.87 -5.07
C ILE A 16 4.61 14.68 -4.36
N LEU A 17 3.38 14.30 -4.73
CA LEU A 17 2.65 13.21 -4.07
C LEU A 17 3.39 11.87 -4.22
N GLN A 18 4.13 11.64 -5.31
CA GLN A 18 4.93 10.42 -5.50
C GLN A 18 6.06 10.25 -4.47
N TYR A 19 6.50 11.32 -3.80
CA TYR A 19 7.50 11.23 -2.72
C TYR A 19 6.91 10.85 -1.37
N LEU A 20 5.58 10.90 -1.21
CA LEU A 20 4.90 10.62 0.04
C LEU A 20 4.52 9.15 0.14
N GLU A 21 4.54 8.61 1.36
CA GLU A 21 4.00 7.27 1.61
C GLU A 21 2.48 7.28 1.43
N SER A 22 1.93 6.15 1.00
CA SER A 22 0.50 6.06 0.69
C SER A 22 -0.39 6.34 1.90
N LEU A 23 -0.01 5.96 3.12
CA LEU A 23 -0.77 6.33 4.32
C LEU A 23 -0.85 7.85 4.49
N ASP A 24 0.29 8.54 4.44
CA ASP A 24 0.37 10.00 4.62
C ASP A 24 -0.45 10.72 3.53
N LEU A 25 -0.43 10.19 2.30
CA LEU A 25 -1.23 10.70 1.19
C LEU A 25 -2.72 10.67 1.49
N PHE A 26 -3.25 9.53 1.91
CA PHE A 26 -4.69 9.41 2.17
C PHE A 26 -5.09 10.14 3.44
N GLU A 27 -4.28 10.11 4.50
CA GLU A 27 -4.59 10.84 5.73
C GLU A 27 -4.63 12.36 5.50
N SER A 28 -3.70 12.88 4.67
CA SER A 28 -3.55 14.33 4.49
C SER A 28 -4.42 14.92 3.37
N PHE A 29 -4.64 14.17 2.28
CA PHE A 29 -5.23 14.72 1.05
C PHE A 29 -6.54 14.07 0.62
N ASN A 30 -6.91 12.91 1.18
CA ASN A 30 -8.19 12.30 0.85
C ASN A 30 -9.34 13.15 1.40
N ASP A 31 -10.33 13.41 0.56
CA ASP A 31 -11.50 14.25 0.85
C ASP A 31 -11.17 15.71 1.20
N LEU A 32 -9.94 16.16 0.88
CA LEU A 32 -9.55 17.56 1.05
C LEU A 32 -10.32 18.48 0.09
N ASN A 33 -10.31 18.14 -1.21
CA ASN A 33 -11.17 18.74 -2.23
C ASN A 33 -11.24 17.84 -3.47
N TRP A 34 -12.14 18.18 -4.39
CA TRP A 34 -12.37 17.41 -5.62
C TRP A 34 -11.11 17.23 -6.47
N ARG A 35 -10.24 18.25 -6.51
CA ARG A 35 -9.01 18.24 -7.30
C ARG A 35 -8.03 17.21 -6.74
N PHE A 36 -7.74 17.26 -5.44
CA PHE A 36 -6.86 16.27 -4.81
C PHE A 36 -7.42 14.86 -4.87
N ASN A 37 -8.74 14.68 -4.74
CA ASN A 37 -9.36 13.37 -4.91
C ASN A 37 -9.16 12.81 -6.33
N GLN A 38 -9.20 13.66 -7.37
CA GLN A 38 -8.87 13.24 -8.73
C GLN A 38 -7.39 12.94 -8.92
N LEU A 39 -6.49 13.71 -8.30
CA LEU A 39 -5.06 13.45 -8.39
C LEU A 39 -4.67 12.15 -7.66
N LEU A 40 -5.23 11.93 -6.47
CA LEU A 40 -5.02 10.70 -5.71
C LEU A 40 -5.49 9.47 -6.46
N SER A 41 -6.59 9.53 -7.23
CA SER A 41 -7.15 8.35 -7.92
C SER A 41 -6.32 7.85 -9.10
N VAL A 42 -5.41 8.67 -9.63
CA VAL A 42 -4.53 8.31 -10.76
C VAL A 42 -3.13 7.88 -10.30
N LEU A 43 -2.81 8.03 -9.02
CA LEU A 43 -1.50 7.61 -8.49
C LEU A 43 -1.37 6.09 -8.46
N MET A 44 -0.17 5.63 -8.79
CA MET A 44 0.27 4.26 -8.53
C MET A 44 0.94 4.24 -7.16
N LEU A 45 0.50 3.33 -6.29
CA LEU A 45 0.86 3.36 -4.88
C LEU A 45 1.85 2.26 -4.52
N SER A 46 2.85 2.66 -3.74
CA SER A 46 3.67 1.75 -2.94
C SER A 46 3.14 1.75 -1.52
N VAL A 47 2.74 0.57 -1.04
CA VAL A 47 2.25 0.35 0.32
C VAL A 47 3.33 -0.33 1.14
N ARG A 48 3.67 0.28 2.28
CA ARG A 48 4.67 -0.25 3.21
C ARG A 48 4.05 -0.45 4.60
N ILE A 49 3.89 -1.70 4.98
CA ILE A 49 3.41 -2.13 6.30
C ILE A 49 4.62 -2.66 7.06
N ASN A 50 5.26 -1.80 7.83
CA ASN A 50 6.51 -2.11 8.54
C ASN A 50 6.34 -1.99 10.07
N ASP A 51 7.41 -2.27 10.80
CA ASP A 51 7.42 -2.31 12.27
C ASP A 51 7.17 -0.97 12.93
N THR A 52 7.49 0.14 12.25
CA THR A 52 7.26 1.48 12.77
C THR A 52 5.79 1.91 12.72
N LEU A 53 4.95 1.22 11.93
CA LEU A 53 3.52 1.50 11.88
C LEU A 53 2.84 1.04 13.17
N SER A 54 2.29 1.97 13.93
CA SER A 54 1.56 1.65 15.17
C SER A 54 0.36 0.75 14.88
N LYS A 55 -0.09 -0.05 15.86
CA LYS A 55 -1.23 -0.95 15.68
C LYS A 55 -2.49 -0.20 15.25
N HIS A 56 -2.80 0.93 15.89
CA HIS A 56 -3.96 1.75 15.55
C HIS A 56 -3.92 2.22 14.10
N LEU A 57 -2.76 2.73 13.65
CA LEU A 57 -2.60 3.18 12.27
C LEU A 57 -2.67 2.01 11.29
N PHE A 58 -2.13 0.85 11.64
CA PHE A 58 -2.27 -0.36 10.81
C PHE A 58 -3.75 -0.77 10.65
N ASP A 59 -4.51 -0.80 11.75
CA ASP A 59 -5.93 -1.15 11.74
C ASP A 59 -6.73 -0.15 10.90
N ASP A 60 -6.52 1.15 11.12
CA ASP A 60 -7.15 2.22 10.35
C ASP A 60 -6.81 2.12 8.86
N TYR A 61 -5.54 1.90 8.54
CA TYR A 61 -5.07 1.78 7.18
C TYR A 61 -5.69 0.59 6.45
N CYS A 62 -5.81 -0.57 7.12
CA CYS A 62 -6.47 -1.74 6.57
C CYS A 62 -7.99 -1.56 6.44
N ILE A 63 -8.64 -0.79 7.30
CA ILE A 63 -10.11 -0.63 7.27
C ILE A 63 -10.54 0.49 6.32
N ASN A 64 -9.82 1.61 6.32
CA ASN A 64 -10.27 2.85 5.72
C ASN A 64 -9.50 3.27 4.46
N VAL A 65 -8.25 2.81 4.28
CA VAL A 65 -7.40 3.26 3.17
C VAL A 65 -7.24 2.20 2.11
N ILE A 66 -6.67 1.04 2.44
CA ILE A 66 -6.37 -0.03 1.48
C ILE A 66 -7.58 -0.45 0.64
N PRO A 67 -8.81 -0.61 1.20
CA PRO A 67 -9.97 -0.99 0.40
C PRO A 67 -10.32 0.02 -0.70
N LYS A 68 -9.99 1.31 -0.52
CA LYS A 68 -10.30 2.38 -1.47
C LYS A 68 -9.31 2.44 -2.64
N CYS A 69 -8.11 1.87 -2.48
CA CYS A 69 -7.03 1.99 -3.44
C CYS A 69 -6.44 0.66 -3.91
N LEU A 70 -7.17 -0.47 -3.75
CA LEU A 70 -6.73 -1.81 -4.14
C LEU A 70 -6.18 -1.89 -5.58
N THR A 71 -6.83 -1.22 -6.53
CA THR A 71 -6.44 -1.21 -7.94
C THR A 71 -5.24 -0.30 -8.20
N GLN A 72 -4.90 0.60 -7.28
CA GLN A 72 -3.78 1.53 -7.43
C GLN A 72 -2.49 0.97 -6.86
N ILE A 73 -2.55 -0.06 -6.01
CA ILE A 73 -1.39 -0.65 -5.36
C ILE A 73 -0.59 -1.47 -6.37
N VAL A 74 0.60 -0.99 -6.69
CA VAL A 74 1.57 -1.65 -7.58
C VAL A 74 2.73 -2.29 -6.83
N SER A 75 2.97 -1.84 -5.59
CA SER A 75 4.01 -2.40 -4.72
C SER A 75 3.46 -2.59 -3.32
N LEU A 76 3.64 -3.78 -2.76
CA LEU A 76 3.27 -4.11 -1.39
C LEU A 76 4.49 -4.68 -0.67
N LYS A 77 4.94 -3.96 0.35
CA LYS A 77 5.94 -4.43 1.29
C LYS A 77 5.30 -4.63 2.65
N ILE A 78 5.37 -5.84 3.18
CA ILE A 78 4.74 -6.18 4.46
C ILE A 78 5.67 -7.02 5.34
N SER A 79 5.83 -6.56 6.58
CA SER A 79 6.49 -7.29 7.67
C SER A 79 5.48 -8.16 8.41
N ASP A 80 5.80 -9.43 8.66
CA ASP A 80 4.99 -10.31 9.51
C ASP A 80 5.36 -10.21 11.00
N ARG A 81 6.21 -9.27 11.39
CA ARG A 81 6.41 -9.00 12.82
C ARG A 81 5.10 -8.54 13.44
N TYR A 82 4.87 -9.01 14.67
CA TYR A 82 3.60 -8.85 15.39
C TYR A 82 2.39 -9.49 14.68
N GLY A 83 2.60 -10.37 13.71
CA GLY A 83 1.55 -11.10 12.99
C GLY A 83 0.77 -10.24 12.00
N ARG A 84 1.33 -9.12 11.52
CA ARG A 84 0.62 -8.20 10.61
C ARG A 84 0.26 -8.85 9.28
N LEU A 85 1.13 -9.70 8.71
CA LEU A 85 0.82 -10.41 7.47
C LEU A 85 -0.36 -11.37 7.68
N THR A 86 -0.39 -12.04 8.83
CA THR A 86 -1.52 -12.90 9.22
C THR A 86 -2.83 -12.10 9.33
N GLN A 87 -2.79 -10.91 9.92
CA GLN A 87 -3.96 -10.03 10.03
C GLN A 87 -4.39 -9.50 8.67
N PHE A 88 -3.43 -9.05 7.86
CA PHE A 88 -3.65 -8.58 6.50
C PHE A 88 -4.35 -9.63 5.65
N HIS A 89 -3.91 -10.89 5.71
CA HIS A 89 -4.54 -11.99 4.97
C HIS A 89 -5.97 -12.33 5.40
N LYS A 90 -6.39 -11.96 6.62
CA LYS A 90 -7.79 -12.11 7.04
C LYS A 90 -8.70 -11.10 6.34
N LEU A 91 -8.16 -9.94 5.97
CA LEU A 91 -8.91 -8.84 5.38
C LEU A 91 -8.79 -8.84 3.85
N PHE A 92 -7.63 -9.21 3.33
CA PHE A 92 -7.32 -9.10 1.91
C PHE A 92 -6.77 -10.40 1.35
N GLN A 93 -7.35 -10.82 0.22
CA GLN A 93 -6.74 -11.85 -0.62
C GLN A 93 -5.77 -11.18 -1.59
N LEU A 94 -4.61 -11.80 -1.84
CA LEU A 94 -3.59 -11.22 -2.70
C LEU A 94 -4.06 -10.98 -4.15
N ASP A 95 -5.01 -11.78 -4.63
CA ASP A 95 -5.61 -11.63 -5.96
C ASP A 95 -6.55 -10.42 -6.08
N MET A 96 -6.84 -9.70 -4.99
CA MET A 96 -7.56 -8.42 -5.02
C MET A 96 -6.67 -7.27 -5.55
N PHE A 97 -5.34 -7.39 -5.45
CA PHE A 97 -4.38 -6.38 -5.88
C PHE A 97 -4.03 -6.60 -7.36
N MET A 98 -4.97 -6.30 -8.26
CA MET A 98 -4.87 -6.65 -9.68
C MET A 98 -3.64 -6.08 -10.38
N ASN A 99 -3.12 -4.93 -9.93
CA ASN A 99 -1.99 -4.23 -10.56
C ASN A 99 -0.66 -4.43 -9.82
N ILE A 100 -0.60 -5.37 -8.87
CA ILE A 100 0.62 -5.62 -8.10
C ILE A 100 1.75 -6.14 -8.99
N ARG A 101 2.90 -5.48 -8.89
CA ARG A 101 4.14 -5.78 -9.61
C ARG A 101 5.28 -6.14 -8.65
N SER A 102 5.31 -5.52 -7.47
CA SER A 102 6.31 -5.81 -6.44
C SER A 102 5.63 -6.32 -5.18
N LEU A 103 6.05 -7.50 -4.71
CA LEU A 103 5.64 -8.07 -3.42
C LEU A 103 6.89 -8.38 -2.60
N ILE A 104 7.04 -7.68 -1.48
CA ILE A 104 8.16 -7.84 -0.55
C ILE A 104 7.62 -8.31 0.79
N LEU A 105 8.03 -9.51 1.20
CA LEU A 105 7.64 -10.12 2.47
C LEU A 105 8.84 -10.07 3.41
N GLN A 106 8.69 -9.44 4.57
CA GLN A 106 9.72 -9.38 5.60
C GLN A 106 9.33 -10.28 6.78
N ASP A 107 10.26 -11.15 7.17
CA ASP A 107 10.11 -12.11 8.26
C ASP A 107 8.83 -12.98 8.18
N PRO A 108 8.39 -13.47 7.00
CA PRO A 108 7.14 -14.22 6.92
C PRO A 108 7.23 -15.54 7.67
N THR A 109 6.20 -15.88 8.43
CA THR A 109 6.05 -17.23 8.97
C THR A 109 5.91 -18.27 7.84
N HIS A 110 6.29 -19.52 8.12
CA HIS A 110 6.16 -20.62 7.16
C HIS A 110 4.73 -20.80 6.63
N ASP A 111 3.73 -20.61 7.49
CA ASP A 111 2.32 -20.75 7.13
C ASP A 111 1.85 -19.62 6.21
N ASN A 112 2.25 -18.38 6.48
CA ASN A 112 1.97 -17.25 5.60
C ASN A 112 2.67 -17.43 4.25
N LEU A 113 3.93 -17.85 4.24
CA LEU A 113 4.65 -18.15 3.01
C LEU A 113 3.90 -19.19 2.17
N LYS A 114 3.50 -20.32 2.77
CA LYS A 114 2.70 -21.35 2.08
C LYS A 114 1.38 -20.80 1.51
N LEU A 115 0.69 -19.95 2.25
CA LEU A 115 -0.56 -19.33 1.80
C LEU A 115 -0.33 -18.46 0.56
N ILE A 116 0.71 -17.63 0.59
CA ILE A 116 1.07 -16.72 -0.50
C ILE A 116 1.53 -17.51 -1.73
N MET A 117 2.39 -18.52 -1.56
CA MET A 117 2.87 -19.36 -2.65
C MET A 117 1.73 -20.05 -3.41
N LYS A 118 0.65 -20.45 -2.72
CA LYS A 118 -0.55 -21.02 -3.37
C LYS A 118 -1.32 -20.02 -4.23
N LYS A 119 -1.17 -18.72 -3.98
CA LYS A 119 -1.90 -17.64 -4.65
C LYS A 119 -1.05 -16.89 -5.67
N LEU A 120 0.27 -17.11 -5.66
CA LEU A 120 1.24 -16.42 -6.51
C LEU A 120 0.95 -16.57 -8.00
N SER A 121 0.43 -17.73 -8.43
CA SER A 121 0.01 -17.95 -9.83
C SER A 121 -1.11 -17.03 -10.31
N LYS A 122 -1.83 -16.37 -9.40
CA LYS A 122 -2.88 -15.40 -9.74
C LYS A 122 -2.33 -13.99 -9.93
N LEU A 123 -1.10 -13.72 -9.50
CA LEU A 123 -0.48 -12.40 -9.60
C LEU A 123 0.23 -12.28 -10.94
N ILE A 124 -0.54 -12.13 -12.00
CA ILE A 124 -0.05 -12.22 -13.39
C ILE A 124 0.92 -11.10 -13.80
N HIS A 125 0.95 -10.00 -13.03
CA HIS A 125 1.80 -8.84 -13.29
C HIS A 125 3.00 -8.76 -12.34
N ILE A 126 3.26 -9.81 -11.54
CA ILE A 126 4.41 -9.79 -10.64
C ILE A 126 5.72 -9.71 -11.44
N GLU A 127 6.54 -8.73 -11.11
CA GLU A 127 7.87 -8.48 -11.68
C GLU A 127 8.94 -8.69 -10.61
N GLN A 128 8.62 -8.38 -9.35
CA GLN A 128 9.50 -8.54 -8.20
C GLN A 128 8.77 -9.31 -7.10
N LEU A 129 9.40 -10.38 -6.66
CA LEU A 129 9.05 -11.09 -5.44
C LEU A 129 10.30 -11.18 -4.56
N GLU A 130 10.24 -10.62 -3.37
CA GLU A 130 11.34 -10.66 -2.41
C GLU A 130 10.85 -11.25 -1.09
N ILE A 131 11.62 -12.19 -0.55
CA ILE A 131 11.42 -12.74 0.79
C ILE A 131 12.68 -12.42 1.57
N ALA A 132 12.56 -11.45 2.47
CA ALA A 132 13.64 -11.03 3.35
C ALA A 132 13.42 -11.64 4.73
N SER A 133 14.50 -12.09 5.36
CA SER A 133 14.52 -12.45 6.77
C SER A 133 15.61 -11.64 7.43
N PHE A 134 15.25 -10.80 8.38
CA PHE A 134 16.21 -10.16 9.26
C PHE A 134 16.46 -11.13 10.41
N GLY A 135 17.71 -11.57 10.52
CA GLY A 135 18.15 -12.36 11.67
C GLY A 135 17.85 -11.63 12.98
N PRO A 136 17.78 -12.37 14.10
CA PRO A 136 17.53 -11.80 15.43
C PRO A 136 18.53 -10.69 15.79
#